data_AF-A0A412CL77-F1
#
_entry.id   AF-A0A412CL77-F1
#
_cell.length_a   1.000
_cell.length_b   1.000
_cell.length_c   1.000
_cell.angle_alpha   90.00
_cell.angle_beta   90.00
_cell.angle_gamma   90.00
#
_symmetry.space_group_name_H-M   'P 1'
#
loop_
_entity.id
_entity.type
_entity.pdbx_description
1 polymer ?
#
loop_
_entity_poly.entity_id
_entity_poly.type
_entity_poly.pdbx_seq_one_letter_code
_entity_poly.pdbx_strand_id
1 'polypeptide(L)'
;MKLHHIAIWTFRLEELKEFYVRFFGGKSNEKYINPKKGFESYFISFGEGTDLELMSRTDVQNTPIEENRVGLTHFAFTFPSQEEVLRFTEQMRSEGYTIAGEPRTSGDGYFESVVLDPDGNRIECVYRKTTNESKNKARQETEIDSIPPVTLHTERLFLRPFEERDAETFFACCQNPNLGNNAGWPPHRTLDESRRILHSTFINQEGIWAVILKDTKQLIGSVGIIPDPKRENPQVRMLGYWLDESHWGKGYMTEAVQGVLNYGFEELRLSLITATCYPHNKRSQKVLKKNGFIYEGTLHQAELTYNGNIYDHQCYYLPGISQPTPEDYDEILHVWEMSVRHTHDFLTEEHIQFYKPLVRKHYLPAVELFVIRNANGKIAAFMGLSDELIEMLFVHPDEQGKGYGKRLIEYARDKKQMDKVDVNEQNEKALQFYLHLGFQVIGRDETDSMGKPFPILHLQLPEADSANRD
;
A
#
# COMPACT_ATOMS: atom_id res chain seq x y z
N MET A 1 -16.54 -13.87 19.37
CA MET A 1 -17.61 -14.78 18.87
C MET A 1 -17.13 -15.39 17.57
N LYS A 2 -17.37 -16.68 17.31
CA LYS A 2 -16.99 -17.37 16.08
C LYS A 2 -18.26 -17.93 15.42
N LEU A 3 -18.29 -17.99 14.10
CA LEU A 3 -19.35 -18.71 13.38
C LEU A 3 -19.16 -20.21 13.65
N HIS A 4 -20.18 -20.85 14.22
CA HIS A 4 -20.08 -22.26 14.60
C HIS A 4 -20.41 -23.18 13.43
N HIS A 5 -21.55 -22.96 12.76
CA HIS A 5 -21.95 -23.74 11.60
C HIS A 5 -22.86 -22.92 10.66
N ILE A 6 -22.97 -23.37 9.42
CA ILE A 6 -23.95 -22.93 8.42
C ILE A 6 -24.85 -24.13 8.11
N ALA A 7 -26.16 -23.93 8.05
CA ALA A 7 -27.12 -25.01 7.84
C ALA A 7 -27.73 -25.00 6.43
N ILE A 8 -27.85 -26.18 5.82
CA ILE A 8 -28.42 -26.39 4.48
C ILE A 8 -29.57 -27.39 4.58
N TRP A 9 -30.75 -27.00 4.05
CA TRP A 9 -31.88 -27.91 3.89
C TRP A 9 -31.74 -28.71 2.61
N THR A 10 -31.97 -30.03 2.70
CA THR A 10 -31.85 -30.95 1.56
C THR A 10 -32.91 -32.06 1.58
N PHE A 11 -33.31 -32.50 0.38
CA PHE A 11 -34.10 -33.70 0.15
C PHE A 11 -33.25 -34.92 -0.20
N ARG A 12 -31.93 -34.73 -0.33
CA ARG A 12 -30.95 -35.72 -0.77
C ARG A 12 -29.81 -35.80 0.24
N LEU A 13 -30.18 -35.99 1.51
CA LEU A 13 -29.26 -35.88 2.65
C LEU A 13 -28.00 -36.75 2.51
N GLU A 14 -28.14 -37.98 2.04
CA GLU A 14 -26.99 -38.88 1.84
C GLU A 14 -26.10 -38.44 0.67
N GLU A 15 -26.71 -38.07 -0.46
CA GLU A 15 -25.97 -37.61 -1.64
C GLU A 15 -25.19 -36.33 -1.35
N LEU A 16 -25.81 -35.39 -0.63
CA LEU A 16 -25.18 -34.13 -0.24
C LEU A 16 -24.04 -34.36 0.75
N LYS A 17 -24.23 -35.26 1.73
CA LYS A 17 -23.17 -35.65 2.66
C LYS A 17 -21.99 -36.27 1.92
N GLU A 18 -22.23 -37.26 1.06
CA GLU A 18 -21.17 -37.90 0.26
C GLU A 18 -20.44 -36.90 -0.65
N PHE A 19 -21.17 -35.94 -1.22
CA PHE A 19 -20.59 -34.88 -2.04
C PHE A 19 -19.53 -34.06 -1.26
N TYR A 20 -19.88 -33.52 -0.10
CA TYR A 20 -18.95 -32.71 0.69
C TYR A 20 -17.79 -33.52 1.28
N VAL A 21 -18.04 -34.77 1.67
CA VAL A 21 -17.00 -35.68 2.16
C VAL A 21 -16.00 -36.00 1.05
N ARG A 22 -16.50 -36.35 -0.14
CA ARG A 22 -15.68 -36.83 -1.24
C ARG A 22 -14.88 -35.72 -1.91
N PHE A 23 -15.53 -34.60 -2.24
CA PHE A 23 -14.92 -33.56 -3.08
C PHE A 23 -14.18 -32.50 -2.29
N PHE A 24 -14.63 -32.20 -1.06
CA PHE A 24 -14.07 -31.15 -0.23
C PHE A 24 -13.35 -31.69 1.02
N GLY A 25 -13.20 -33.02 1.12
CA GLY A 25 -12.48 -33.67 2.23
C GLY A 25 -13.17 -33.53 3.59
N GLY A 26 -14.47 -33.25 3.60
CA GLY A 26 -15.25 -33.09 4.83
C GLY A 26 -15.31 -34.38 5.65
N LYS A 27 -15.41 -34.25 6.97
CA LYS A 27 -15.61 -35.37 7.91
C LYS A 27 -17.00 -35.29 8.51
N SER A 28 -17.82 -36.28 8.19
CA SER A 28 -19.18 -36.40 8.74
C SER A 28 -19.17 -36.98 10.15
N ASN A 29 -20.08 -36.50 10.99
CA ASN A 29 -20.47 -37.19 12.22
C ASN A 29 -21.40 -38.39 11.95
N GLU A 30 -21.81 -39.08 13.02
CA GLU A 30 -22.91 -40.05 12.96
C GLU A 30 -24.26 -39.35 12.71
N LYS A 31 -25.13 -40.04 11.96
CA LYS A 31 -26.44 -39.51 11.59
C LYS A 31 -27.30 -39.26 12.81
N TYR A 32 -27.81 -38.04 12.92
CA TYR A 32 -28.83 -37.73 13.91
C TYR A 32 -30.22 -37.91 13.31
N ILE A 33 -31.12 -38.58 14.05
CA ILE A 33 -32.50 -38.84 13.63
C ILE A 33 -33.46 -38.47 14.76
N ASN A 34 -34.46 -37.64 14.44
CA ASN A 34 -35.60 -37.34 15.30
C ASN A 34 -36.90 -37.81 14.64
N PRO A 35 -37.37 -39.04 14.95
CA PRO A 35 -38.54 -39.63 14.30
C PRO A 35 -39.84 -38.84 14.53
N LYS A 36 -39.98 -38.20 15.69
CA LYS A 36 -41.20 -37.42 16.04
C LYS A 36 -41.36 -36.18 15.16
N LYS A 37 -40.25 -35.61 14.70
CA LYS A 37 -40.23 -34.41 13.86
C LYS A 37 -39.96 -34.72 12.38
N GLY A 38 -39.74 -35.99 12.04
CA GLY A 38 -39.27 -36.41 10.71
C GLY A 38 -37.98 -35.70 10.30
N PHE A 39 -37.10 -35.37 11.27
CA PHE A 39 -35.87 -34.60 11.05
C PHE A 39 -34.64 -35.49 11.09
N GLU A 40 -33.73 -35.29 10.15
CA GLU A 40 -32.43 -35.96 10.09
C GLU A 40 -31.34 -34.94 9.82
N SER A 41 -30.14 -35.13 10.37
CA SER A 41 -29.01 -34.25 10.05
C SER A 41 -27.63 -34.90 10.15
N TYR A 42 -26.68 -34.26 9.47
CA TYR A 42 -25.23 -34.50 9.57
C TYR A 42 -24.51 -33.18 9.82
N PHE A 43 -23.43 -33.22 10.60
CA PHE A 43 -22.41 -32.18 10.64
C PHE A 43 -21.21 -32.62 9.81
N ILE A 44 -20.78 -31.77 8.89
CA ILE A 44 -19.57 -31.95 8.09
C ILE A 44 -18.53 -30.93 8.55
N SER A 45 -17.43 -31.43 9.08
CA SER A 45 -16.29 -30.63 9.56
C SER A 45 -15.16 -30.63 8.54
N PHE A 46 -14.46 -29.50 8.41
CA PHE A 46 -13.35 -29.32 7.45
C PHE A 46 -12.00 -29.06 8.14
N GLY A 47 -11.87 -29.51 9.39
CA GLY A 47 -10.69 -29.24 10.23
C GLY A 47 -11.00 -28.15 11.26
N GLU A 48 -10.28 -27.03 11.20
CA GLU A 48 -10.56 -25.88 12.06
C GLU A 48 -11.47 -24.88 11.34
N GLY A 49 -12.57 -24.45 11.97
CA GLY A 49 -13.45 -23.43 11.39
C GLY A 49 -14.93 -23.66 11.64
N THR A 50 -15.74 -23.28 10.65
CA THR A 50 -17.21 -23.41 10.65
C THR A 50 -17.63 -24.73 10.02
N ASP A 51 -18.53 -25.46 10.67
CA ASP A 51 -19.08 -26.71 10.13
C ASP A 51 -20.27 -26.47 9.20
N LEU A 52 -20.57 -27.45 8.34
CA LEU A 52 -21.84 -27.49 7.61
C LEU A 52 -22.82 -28.44 8.32
N GLU A 53 -24.00 -27.94 8.69
CA GLU A 53 -25.11 -28.78 9.12
C GLU A 53 -26.02 -29.08 7.92
N LEU A 54 -26.00 -30.34 7.46
CA LEU A 54 -26.90 -30.82 6.42
C LEU A 54 -28.16 -31.35 7.09
N MET A 55 -29.31 -30.80 6.74
CA MET A 55 -30.57 -31.08 7.43
C MET A 55 -31.64 -31.53 6.45
N SER A 56 -32.45 -32.50 6.85
CA SER A 56 -33.64 -32.91 6.11
C SER A 56 -34.85 -32.98 7.03
N ARG A 57 -36.01 -32.57 6.52
CA ARG A 57 -37.28 -32.68 7.22
C ARG A 57 -38.44 -32.81 6.23
N THR A 58 -39.43 -33.62 6.57
CA THR A 58 -40.52 -34.01 5.65
C THR A 58 -41.46 -32.87 5.24
N ASP A 59 -41.46 -31.75 5.95
CA ASP A 59 -42.34 -30.59 5.74
C ASP A 59 -41.65 -29.42 5.00
N VAL A 60 -40.36 -29.55 4.65
CA VAL A 60 -39.63 -28.53 3.88
C VAL A 60 -40.08 -28.61 2.42
N GLN A 61 -40.23 -27.46 1.76
CA GLN A 61 -40.63 -27.40 0.35
C GLN A 61 -39.42 -27.44 -0.57
N ASN A 62 -39.53 -28.18 -1.68
CA ASN A 62 -38.50 -28.22 -2.71
C ASN A 62 -38.63 -27.01 -3.64
N THR A 63 -38.04 -25.89 -3.22
CA THR A 63 -38.00 -24.66 -4.00
C THR A 63 -36.68 -24.58 -4.76
N PRO A 64 -36.70 -24.43 -6.10
CA PRO A 64 -35.49 -24.24 -6.88
C PRO A 64 -34.66 -23.04 -6.40
N ILE A 65 -33.34 -23.17 -6.39
CA ILE A 65 -32.43 -22.09 -6.03
C ILE A 65 -32.23 -21.17 -7.24
N GLU A 66 -32.68 -19.92 -7.13
CA GLU A 66 -32.47 -18.88 -8.15
C GLU A 66 -31.14 -18.13 -7.93
N GLU A 67 -30.53 -17.66 -9.03
CA GLU A 67 -29.20 -17.02 -9.01
C GLU A 67 -29.14 -15.71 -8.22
N ASN A 68 -30.18 -14.88 -8.28
CA ASN A 68 -30.19 -13.54 -7.69
C ASN A 68 -31.24 -13.41 -6.58
N ARG A 69 -31.14 -14.26 -5.56
CA ARG A 69 -32.03 -14.24 -4.38
C ARG A 69 -31.41 -13.52 -3.19
N VAL A 70 -32.25 -12.89 -2.36
CA VAL A 70 -31.86 -12.37 -1.04
C VAL A 70 -31.64 -13.54 -0.08
N GLY A 71 -30.54 -13.55 0.67
CA GLY A 71 -30.18 -14.63 1.60
C GLY A 71 -28.72 -15.10 1.42
N LEU A 72 -28.44 -16.38 1.68
CA LEU A 72 -27.14 -16.99 1.38
C LEU A 72 -27.03 -17.25 -0.14
N THR A 73 -26.20 -16.45 -0.81
CA THR A 73 -26.00 -16.49 -2.27
C THR A 73 -24.98 -17.55 -2.70
N HIS A 74 -23.86 -17.67 -2.00
CA HIS A 74 -22.81 -18.66 -2.21
C HIS A 74 -21.92 -18.78 -0.95
N PHE A 75 -21.03 -19.78 -0.94
CA PHE A 75 -19.90 -19.86 -0.02
C PHE A 75 -18.69 -20.48 -0.74
N ALA A 76 -17.49 -20.27 -0.21
CA ALA A 76 -16.24 -20.57 -0.91
C ALA A 76 -15.34 -21.54 -0.16
N PHE A 77 -14.60 -22.37 -0.91
CA PHE A 77 -13.50 -23.19 -0.43
C PHE A 77 -12.18 -22.72 -1.05
N THR A 78 -11.14 -22.63 -0.23
CA THR A 78 -9.79 -22.27 -0.69
C THR A 78 -9.04 -23.49 -1.20
N PHE A 79 -8.42 -23.36 -2.37
CA PHE A 79 -7.58 -24.36 -3.01
C PHE A 79 -6.11 -23.92 -2.95
N PRO A 80 -5.15 -24.88 -2.96
CA PRO A 80 -3.73 -24.58 -2.77
C PRO A 80 -3.07 -23.99 -4.02
N SER A 81 -3.65 -24.14 -5.21
CA SER A 81 -3.11 -23.58 -6.45
C SER A 81 -4.19 -23.35 -7.50
N GLN A 82 -3.85 -22.57 -8.53
CA GLN A 82 -4.67 -22.37 -9.72
C GLN A 82 -4.88 -23.69 -10.48
N GLU A 83 -3.83 -24.51 -10.57
CA GLU A 83 -3.89 -25.84 -11.19
C GLU A 83 -4.86 -26.76 -10.47
N GLU A 84 -4.95 -26.69 -9.15
CA GLU A 84 -5.89 -27.50 -8.37
C GLU A 84 -7.34 -27.02 -8.55
N VAL A 85 -7.59 -25.71 -8.67
CA VAL A 85 -8.92 -25.19 -9.05
C VAL A 85 -9.31 -25.72 -10.44
N LEU A 86 -8.40 -25.67 -11.42
CA LEU A 86 -8.64 -26.18 -12.77
C LEU A 86 -8.92 -27.69 -12.76
N ARG A 87 -8.04 -28.47 -12.12
CA ARG A 87 -8.16 -29.94 -12.02
C ARG A 87 -9.47 -30.35 -11.36
N PHE A 88 -9.82 -29.69 -10.25
CA PHE A 88 -11.06 -29.93 -9.54
C PHE A 88 -12.27 -29.60 -10.40
N THR A 89 -12.24 -28.45 -11.09
CA THR A 89 -13.35 -28.03 -11.97
C THR A 89 -13.59 -29.03 -13.10
N GLU A 90 -12.52 -29.51 -13.76
CA GLU A 90 -12.65 -30.52 -14.81
C GLU A 90 -13.10 -31.88 -14.27
N GLN A 91 -12.64 -32.27 -13.08
CA GLN A 91 -13.13 -33.47 -12.41
C GLN A 91 -14.65 -33.39 -12.19
N MET A 92 -15.13 -32.30 -11.59
CA MET A 92 -16.56 -32.08 -11.33
C MET A 92 -17.38 -32.11 -12.62
N ARG A 93 -16.88 -31.47 -13.68
CA ARG A 93 -17.51 -31.51 -15.02
C ARG A 93 -17.60 -32.94 -15.55
N SER A 94 -16.51 -33.70 -15.48
CA SER A 94 -16.48 -35.09 -15.97
C SER A 94 -17.42 -36.03 -15.20
N GLU A 95 -17.68 -35.73 -13.93
CA GLU A 95 -18.58 -36.49 -13.08
C GLU A 95 -20.05 -36.02 -13.19
N GLY A 96 -20.32 -35.02 -14.05
CA GLY A 96 -21.66 -34.57 -14.41
C GLY A 96 -22.22 -33.44 -13.54
N TYR A 97 -21.40 -32.81 -12.70
CA TYR A 97 -21.82 -31.64 -11.93
C TYR A 97 -21.84 -30.37 -12.78
N THR A 98 -22.74 -29.45 -12.42
CA THR A 98 -22.90 -28.19 -13.17
C THR A 98 -21.80 -27.19 -12.79
N ILE A 99 -21.08 -26.70 -13.79
CA ILE A 99 -20.13 -25.59 -13.64
C ILE A 99 -20.91 -24.29 -13.91
N ALA A 100 -21.26 -23.57 -12.85
CA ALA A 100 -22.00 -22.32 -12.92
C ALA A 100 -21.10 -21.11 -13.27
N GLY A 101 -19.78 -21.25 -13.11
CA GLY A 101 -18.80 -20.24 -13.45
C GLY A 101 -17.50 -20.89 -13.87
N GLU A 102 -17.07 -20.61 -15.10
CA GLU A 102 -15.82 -21.15 -15.65
C GLU A 102 -14.60 -20.58 -14.91
N PRO A 103 -13.50 -21.35 -14.80
CA PRO A 103 -12.26 -20.90 -14.19
C PRO A 103 -11.78 -19.58 -14.78
N ARG A 104 -11.65 -18.56 -13.92
CA ARG A 104 -11.25 -17.21 -14.32
C ARG A 104 -10.55 -16.49 -13.17
N THR A 105 -9.89 -15.39 -13.48
CA THR A 105 -9.43 -14.45 -12.46
C THR A 105 -10.51 -13.39 -12.23
N SER A 106 -11.01 -13.28 -11.01
CA SER A 106 -11.97 -12.28 -10.57
C SER A 106 -11.30 -10.90 -10.43
N GLY A 107 -12.12 -9.83 -10.41
CA GLY A 107 -11.62 -8.46 -10.29
C GLY A 107 -10.93 -8.14 -8.96
N ASP A 108 -11.21 -8.93 -7.91
CA ASP A 108 -10.58 -8.87 -6.59
C ASP A 108 -9.34 -9.79 -6.45
N GLY A 109 -8.93 -10.43 -7.55
CA GLY A 109 -7.63 -11.12 -7.67
C GLY A 109 -7.61 -12.58 -7.23
N TYR A 110 -8.77 -13.22 -7.08
CA TYR A 110 -8.86 -14.67 -6.92
C TYR A 110 -8.88 -15.35 -8.29
N PHE A 111 -8.18 -16.47 -8.43
CA PHE A 111 -8.47 -17.43 -9.47
C PHE A 111 -9.58 -18.34 -8.96
N GLU A 112 -10.76 -18.26 -9.57
CA GLU A 112 -11.98 -18.89 -9.08
C GLU A 112 -12.67 -19.72 -10.16
N SER A 113 -13.42 -20.73 -9.76
CA SER A 113 -14.51 -21.33 -10.53
C SER A 113 -15.73 -21.52 -9.63
N VAL A 114 -16.91 -21.72 -10.21
CA VAL A 114 -18.15 -21.95 -9.44
C VAL A 114 -18.78 -23.27 -9.86
N VAL A 115 -18.97 -24.16 -8.89
CA VAL A 115 -19.64 -25.46 -9.07
C VAL A 115 -20.94 -25.47 -8.27
N LEU A 116 -21.93 -26.22 -8.76
CA LEU A 116 -23.16 -26.47 -8.02
C LEU A 116 -23.06 -27.80 -7.26
N ASP A 117 -23.43 -27.77 -5.98
CA ASP A 117 -23.69 -28.99 -5.24
C ASP A 117 -24.97 -29.69 -5.75
N PRO A 118 -25.29 -30.91 -5.28
CA PRO A 118 -26.49 -31.62 -5.71
C PRO A 118 -27.74 -30.74 -5.71
N ASP A 119 -27.97 -29.95 -4.65
CA ASP A 119 -29.14 -29.10 -4.45
C ASP A 119 -29.09 -27.74 -5.17
N GLY A 120 -28.03 -27.47 -5.92
CA GLY A 120 -27.88 -26.24 -6.67
C GLY A 120 -27.31 -25.09 -5.85
N ASN A 121 -26.75 -25.35 -4.66
CA ASN A 121 -26.03 -24.32 -3.91
C ASN A 121 -24.73 -23.98 -4.66
N ARG A 122 -24.44 -22.69 -4.75
CA ARG A 122 -23.24 -22.19 -5.43
C ARG A 122 -22.03 -22.29 -4.51
N ILE A 123 -21.04 -23.05 -4.93
CA ILE A 123 -19.76 -23.20 -4.24
C ILE A 123 -18.67 -22.58 -5.10
N GLU A 124 -17.98 -21.61 -4.54
CA GLU A 124 -16.82 -21.00 -5.18
C GLU A 124 -15.54 -21.75 -4.80
N CYS A 125 -14.77 -22.16 -5.79
CA CYS A 125 -13.48 -22.80 -5.63
C CYS A 125 -12.40 -21.76 -5.90
N VAL A 126 -11.79 -21.22 -4.85
CA VAL A 126 -10.95 -20.02 -4.95
C VAL A 126 -9.50 -20.30 -4.63
N TYR A 127 -8.58 -19.75 -5.41
CA TYR A 127 -7.16 -19.69 -5.13
C TYR A 127 -6.70 -18.25 -5.23
N ARG A 128 -5.82 -17.83 -4.33
CA ARG A 128 -5.16 -16.52 -4.45
C ARG A 128 -3.67 -16.71 -4.29
N LYS A 129 -2.92 -16.29 -5.31
CA LYS A 129 -1.46 -16.37 -5.30
C LYS A 129 -0.90 -15.42 -4.25
N THR A 130 -0.35 -15.97 -3.17
CA THR A 130 0.49 -15.23 -2.23
C THR A 130 1.86 -15.00 -2.87
N THR A 131 2.37 -13.77 -2.81
CA THR A 131 3.52 -13.26 -3.58
C THR A 131 4.92 -13.84 -3.25
N ASN A 132 5.03 -14.99 -2.57
CA ASN A 132 6.30 -15.49 -2.00
C ASN A 132 6.80 -16.87 -2.50
N GLU A 133 6.51 -17.29 -3.74
CA GLU A 133 6.92 -18.63 -4.22
C GLU A 133 8.28 -18.72 -4.94
N SER A 134 9.13 -17.68 -4.93
CA SER A 134 10.43 -17.72 -5.64
C SER A 134 11.67 -17.87 -4.76
N LYS A 135 11.56 -18.21 -3.47
CA LYS A 135 12.71 -18.60 -2.63
C LYS A 135 12.26 -19.52 -1.49
N ASN A 136 12.51 -20.83 -1.63
CA ASN A 136 12.92 -21.78 -0.57
C ASN A 136 12.50 -23.22 -0.90
N LYS A 137 13.24 -23.88 -1.78
CA LYS A 137 13.33 -25.35 -1.77
C LYS A 137 14.43 -25.74 -0.77
N ALA A 138 14.00 -26.07 0.45
CA ALA A 138 14.64 -26.97 1.43
C ALA A 138 14.43 -26.44 2.85
N ARG A 139 13.33 -26.86 3.49
CA ARG A 139 13.27 -27.20 4.92
C ARG A 139 11.93 -27.87 5.23
N GLN A 140 12.00 -29.10 5.69
CA GLN A 140 10.91 -29.87 6.27
C GLN A 140 10.52 -29.28 7.63
N GLU A 141 9.21 -29.39 7.92
CA GLU A 141 8.56 -29.44 9.24
C GLU A 141 8.93 -28.36 10.27
N THR A 142 8.08 -27.32 10.40
CA THR A 142 7.40 -26.85 11.63
C THR A 142 6.81 -25.45 11.43
N GLU A 143 5.67 -25.20 12.08
CA GLU A 143 5.03 -23.90 12.37
C GLU A 143 4.35 -23.15 11.21
N ILE A 144 3.11 -22.73 11.49
CA ILE A 144 2.34 -21.77 10.71
C ILE A 144 3.15 -20.47 10.71
N ASP A 145 3.84 -20.17 9.61
CA ASP A 145 4.50 -18.88 9.40
C ASP A 145 3.42 -17.79 9.31
N SER A 146 2.95 -17.32 10.46
CA SER A 146 2.45 -15.97 10.59
C SER A 146 3.60 -15.06 10.15
N ILE A 147 3.43 -14.33 9.04
CA ILE A 147 4.35 -13.25 8.69
C ILE A 147 4.49 -12.39 9.96
N PRO A 148 5.70 -12.25 10.52
CA PRO A 148 5.85 -11.54 11.77
C PRO A 148 5.32 -10.12 11.59
N PRO A 149 4.57 -9.59 12.58
CA PRO A 149 4.00 -8.25 12.51
C PRO A 149 5.10 -7.24 12.16
N VAL A 150 4.95 -6.53 11.04
CA VAL A 150 5.93 -5.52 10.61
C VAL A 150 5.97 -4.43 11.66
N THR A 151 7.15 -4.17 12.21
CA THR A 151 7.40 -3.06 13.12
C THR A 151 8.40 -2.10 12.51
N LEU A 152 8.20 -0.80 12.72
CA LEU A 152 9.05 0.24 12.17
C LEU A 152 9.62 1.08 13.31
N HIS A 153 10.90 1.42 13.20
CA HIS A 153 11.58 2.30 14.15
C HIS A 153 11.93 3.62 13.46
N THR A 154 11.62 4.71 14.13
CA THR A 154 12.04 6.06 13.76
C THR A 154 12.94 6.61 14.87
N GLU A 155 13.26 7.90 14.88
CA GLU A 155 14.08 8.51 15.94
C GLU A 155 13.38 8.39 17.30
N ARG A 156 12.15 8.91 17.40
CA ARG A 156 11.37 9.05 18.64
C ARG A 156 10.21 8.06 18.75
N LEU A 157 9.81 7.43 17.64
CA LEU A 157 8.63 6.57 17.59
C LEU A 157 8.98 5.11 17.30
N PHE A 158 8.14 4.24 17.85
CA PHE A 158 8.07 2.83 17.53
C PHE A 158 6.68 2.55 16.96
N LEU A 159 6.62 2.08 15.72
CA LEU A 159 5.37 1.74 15.04
C LEU A 159 5.21 0.23 15.10
N ARG A 160 4.11 -0.24 15.70
CA ARG A 160 3.82 -1.68 15.82
C ARG A 160 2.34 -1.95 15.57
N PRO A 161 1.94 -3.19 15.28
CA PRO A 161 0.51 -3.51 15.22
C PRO A 161 -0.19 -3.24 16.55
N PHE A 162 -1.47 -2.97 16.44
CA PHE A 162 -2.33 -2.81 17.62
C PHE A 162 -2.50 -4.13 18.36
N GLU A 163 -2.59 -4.02 19.68
CA GLU A 163 -2.80 -5.13 20.59
C GLU A 163 -3.99 -4.84 21.51
N GLU A 164 -4.60 -5.87 22.12
CA GLU A 164 -5.78 -5.67 22.98
C GLU A 164 -5.49 -4.77 24.19
N ARG A 165 -4.23 -4.75 24.68
CA ARG A 165 -3.81 -3.85 25.76
C ARG A 165 -3.90 -2.36 25.39
N ASP A 166 -4.01 -2.03 24.12
CA ASP A 166 -4.12 -0.65 23.65
C ASP A 166 -5.53 -0.07 23.84
N ALA A 167 -6.54 -0.90 24.10
CA ALA A 167 -7.95 -0.52 24.10
C ALA A 167 -8.28 0.70 24.99
N GLU A 168 -7.71 0.78 26.19
CA GLU A 168 -7.96 1.89 27.11
C GLU A 168 -7.38 3.21 26.60
N THR A 169 -6.14 3.18 26.09
CA THR A 169 -5.50 4.39 25.55
C THR A 169 -6.14 4.79 24.22
N PHE A 170 -6.48 3.81 23.37
CA PHE A 170 -7.21 4.03 22.14
C PHE A 170 -8.57 4.69 22.39
N PHE A 171 -9.36 4.21 23.37
CA PHE A 171 -10.58 4.88 23.79
C PHE A 171 -10.32 6.30 24.30
N ALA A 172 -9.29 6.47 25.14
CA ALA A 172 -8.95 7.78 25.70
C ALA A 172 -8.64 8.83 24.62
N CYS A 173 -7.98 8.44 23.54
CA CYS A 173 -7.76 9.28 22.36
C CYS A 173 -9.05 9.47 21.54
N CYS A 174 -9.76 8.39 21.23
CA CYS A 174 -10.87 8.40 20.26
C CYS A 174 -12.19 8.95 20.82
N GLN A 175 -12.32 9.13 22.13
CA GLN A 175 -13.44 9.91 22.70
C GLN A 175 -13.30 11.42 22.48
N ASN A 176 -12.13 11.91 22.05
CA ASN A 176 -11.90 13.34 21.82
C ASN A 176 -12.67 13.83 20.57
N PRO A 177 -13.61 14.79 20.70
CA PRO A 177 -14.37 15.32 19.56
C PRO A 177 -13.51 16.03 18.51
N ASN A 178 -12.34 16.55 18.88
CA ASN A 178 -11.43 17.18 17.94
C ASN A 178 -10.66 16.18 17.08
N LEU A 179 -10.67 14.88 17.43
CA LEU A 179 -9.98 13.84 16.68
C LEU A 179 -10.88 13.26 15.58
N GLY A 180 -11.98 12.61 15.96
CA GLY A 180 -12.84 11.87 15.04
C GLY A 180 -13.44 12.73 13.92
N ASN A 181 -13.83 13.98 14.24
CA ASN A 181 -14.36 14.92 13.24
C ASN A 181 -13.40 15.22 12.09
N ASN A 182 -12.10 15.23 12.39
CA ASN A 182 -11.06 15.50 11.38
C ASN A 182 -10.64 14.24 10.61
N ALA A 183 -11.16 13.07 11.00
CA ALA A 183 -10.84 11.75 10.47
C ALA A 183 -12.08 10.96 9.97
N GLY A 184 -13.27 11.54 10.04
CA GLY A 184 -14.51 11.03 9.42
C GLY A 184 -15.37 10.10 10.28
N TRP A 185 -15.09 9.97 11.58
CA TRP A 185 -15.82 9.05 12.47
C TRP A 185 -16.32 9.74 13.75
N PRO A 186 -17.42 9.26 14.35
CA PRO A 186 -17.98 9.83 15.58
C PRO A 186 -17.08 9.56 16.79
N PRO A 187 -16.94 10.50 17.73
CA PRO A 187 -16.20 10.26 18.97
C PRO A 187 -16.72 9.02 19.69
N HIS A 188 -15.81 8.15 20.12
CA HIS A 188 -16.16 6.92 20.80
C HIS A 188 -16.85 7.23 22.13
N ARG A 189 -17.94 6.53 22.44
CA ARG A 189 -18.77 6.81 23.61
C ARG A 189 -18.44 5.92 24.80
N THR A 190 -17.99 4.70 24.52
CA THR A 190 -17.67 3.70 25.55
C THR A 190 -16.40 2.94 25.22
N LEU A 191 -15.77 2.40 26.27
CA LEU A 191 -14.61 1.51 26.12
C LEU A 191 -14.96 0.25 25.32
N ASP A 192 -16.15 -0.33 25.53
CA ASP A 192 -16.56 -1.55 24.82
C ASP A 192 -16.79 -1.31 23.33
N GLU A 193 -17.36 -0.16 22.95
CA GLU A 193 -17.42 0.28 21.55
C GLU A 193 -16.01 0.40 20.97
N SER A 194 -15.09 1.04 21.69
CA SER A 194 -13.71 1.20 21.25
C SER A 194 -12.98 -0.12 21.08
N ARG A 195 -13.17 -1.09 21.98
CA ARG A 195 -12.64 -2.45 21.85
C ARG A 195 -13.14 -3.14 20.59
N ARG A 196 -14.44 -3.01 20.29
CA ARG A 196 -15.01 -3.59 19.06
C ARG A 196 -14.39 -2.98 17.81
N ILE A 197 -14.28 -1.65 17.76
CA ILE A 197 -13.65 -0.92 16.65
C ILE A 197 -12.18 -1.30 16.52
N LEU A 198 -11.45 -1.34 17.63
CA LEU A 198 -10.04 -1.75 17.66
C LEU A 198 -9.86 -3.16 17.06
N HIS A 199 -10.69 -4.11 17.49
CA HIS A 199 -10.67 -5.48 16.98
C HIS A 199 -11.06 -5.60 15.51
N SER A 200 -12.09 -4.88 15.06
CA SER A 200 -12.60 -5.02 13.69
C SER A 200 -11.76 -4.28 12.66
N THR A 201 -11.08 -3.21 13.05
CA THR A 201 -10.51 -2.23 12.12
C THR A 201 -9.00 -2.05 12.24
N PHE A 202 -8.38 -2.48 13.35
CA PHE A 202 -6.96 -2.22 13.60
C PHE A 202 -6.17 -3.49 13.95
N ILE A 203 -6.70 -4.34 14.83
CA ILE A 203 -6.03 -5.59 15.20
C ILE A 203 -6.04 -6.54 13.99
N ASN A 204 -4.89 -7.18 13.76
CA ASN A 204 -4.64 -8.09 12.63
C ASN A 204 -4.84 -7.47 11.24
N GLN A 205 -4.85 -6.13 11.14
CA GLN A 205 -4.87 -5.45 9.85
C GLN A 205 -3.45 -5.18 9.37
N GLU A 206 -3.14 -5.65 8.17
CA GLU A 206 -1.86 -5.39 7.53
C GLU A 206 -1.73 -3.92 7.14
N GLY A 207 -0.53 -3.37 7.27
CA GLY A 207 -0.25 -1.99 6.88
C GLY A 207 -0.86 -0.93 7.80
N ILE A 208 -1.33 -1.29 9.01
CA ILE A 208 -1.81 -0.32 10.01
C ILE A 208 -1.00 -0.48 11.29
N TRP A 209 -0.47 0.63 11.79
CA TRP A 209 0.36 0.67 12.98
C TRP A 209 -0.20 1.61 14.05
N ALA A 210 -0.09 1.15 15.29
CA ALA A 210 -0.08 1.95 16.50
C ALA A 210 1.22 2.76 16.57
N VAL A 211 1.11 4.07 16.80
CA VAL A 211 2.24 4.98 16.97
C VAL A 211 2.58 5.06 18.45
N ILE A 212 3.71 4.48 18.86
CA ILE A 212 4.16 4.44 20.25
C ILE A 212 5.32 5.43 20.45
N LEU A 213 5.22 6.30 21.44
CA LEU A 213 6.33 7.18 21.84
C LEU A 213 7.38 6.36 22.61
N LYS A 214 8.64 6.40 22.18
CA LYS A 214 9.68 5.54 22.76
C LYS A 214 9.96 5.80 24.23
N ASP A 215 9.94 7.07 24.66
CA ASP A 215 10.32 7.46 26.01
C ASP A 215 9.29 7.03 27.04
N THR A 216 8.01 7.24 26.74
CA THR A 216 6.89 6.96 27.66
C THR A 216 6.24 5.61 27.43
N LYS A 217 6.56 4.94 26.31
CA LYS A 217 5.88 3.73 25.81
C LYS A 217 4.37 3.92 25.59
N GLN A 218 3.91 5.17 25.47
CA GLN A 218 2.51 5.51 25.32
C GLN A 218 2.07 5.41 23.85
N LEU A 219 0.86 4.86 23.62
CA LEU A 219 0.15 5.00 22.36
C LEU A 219 -0.32 6.45 22.16
N ILE A 220 0.10 7.07 21.06
CA ILE A 220 -0.23 8.48 20.76
C ILE A 220 -0.95 8.68 19.43
N GLY A 221 -1.16 7.63 18.63
CA GLY A 221 -1.76 7.77 17.31
C GLY A 221 -1.83 6.47 16.51
N SER A 222 -2.28 6.59 15.27
CA SER A 222 -2.19 5.55 14.25
C SER A 222 -1.70 6.12 12.93
N VAL A 223 -0.92 5.33 12.21
CA VAL A 223 -0.59 5.57 10.80
C VAL A 223 -0.75 4.26 10.04
N GLY A 224 -1.21 4.32 8.80
CA GLY A 224 -1.34 3.13 7.97
C GLY A 224 -1.26 3.42 6.48
N ILE A 225 -0.95 2.39 5.72
CA ILE A 225 -0.91 2.35 4.26
C ILE A 225 -1.80 1.20 3.78
N ILE A 226 -2.99 1.55 3.31
CA ILE A 226 -4.08 0.62 3.01
C ILE A 226 -4.44 0.67 1.52
N PRO A 227 -5.19 -0.31 0.97
CA PRO A 227 -5.74 -0.19 -0.38
C PRO A 227 -6.45 1.15 -0.59
N ASP A 228 -6.17 1.82 -1.70
CA ASP A 228 -6.86 3.06 -2.05
C ASP A 228 -8.23 2.71 -2.65
N PRO A 229 -9.36 3.00 -1.97
CA PRO A 229 -10.69 2.60 -2.46
C PRO A 229 -11.08 3.28 -3.77
N LYS A 230 -10.35 4.32 -4.20
CA LYS A 230 -10.59 5.04 -5.44
C LYS A 230 -9.71 4.54 -6.60
N ARG A 231 -8.83 3.55 -6.36
CA ARG A 231 -7.88 3.06 -7.36
C ARG A 231 -7.78 1.55 -7.33
N GLU A 232 -8.04 0.94 -8.47
CA GLU A 232 -7.89 -0.50 -8.69
C GLU A 232 -6.42 -0.93 -8.91
N ASN A 233 -5.47 0.02 -8.94
CA ASN A 233 -4.06 -0.27 -9.17
C ASN A 233 -3.40 -0.87 -7.91
N PRO A 234 -2.95 -2.14 -7.94
CA PRO A 234 -2.39 -2.81 -6.76
C PRO A 234 -1.01 -2.28 -6.36
N GLN A 235 -0.33 -1.49 -7.18
CA GLN A 235 0.92 -0.80 -6.83
C GLN A 235 0.70 0.58 -6.19
N VAL A 236 -0.56 0.93 -5.93
CA VAL A 236 -0.95 2.15 -5.23
C VAL A 236 -1.60 1.81 -3.90
N ARG A 237 -1.25 2.57 -2.87
CA ARG A 237 -1.88 2.50 -1.54
C ARG A 237 -2.15 3.89 -1.01
N MET A 238 -3.17 4.01 -0.17
CA MET A 238 -3.56 5.23 0.49
C MET A 238 -3.00 5.27 1.92
N LEU A 239 -2.33 6.35 2.24
CA LEU A 239 -1.90 6.71 3.58
C LEU A 239 -3.07 7.29 4.37
N GLY A 240 -3.32 6.75 5.57
CA GLY A 240 -4.26 7.26 6.55
C GLY A 240 -3.61 7.40 7.91
N TYR A 241 -4.01 8.40 8.70
CA TYR A 241 -3.47 8.58 10.04
C TYR A 241 -4.34 9.46 10.94
N TRP A 242 -4.15 9.30 12.24
CA TRP A 242 -4.64 10.19 13.28
C TRP A 242 -3.62 10.27 14.42
N LEU A 243 -3.58 11.39 15.13
CA LEU A 243 -2.68 11.62 16.25
C LEU A 243 -3.48 12.24 17.39
N ASP A 244 -3.24 11.81 18.61
CA ASP A 244 -3.82 12.41 19.81
C ASP A 244 -3.55 13.92 19.88
N GLU A 245 -4.55 14.69 20.30
CA GLU A 245 -4.51 16.17 20.28
C GLU A 245 -3.38 16.74 21.13
N SER A 246 -3.07 16.11 22.28
CA SER A 246 -2.00 16.57 23.17
C SER A 246 -0.60 16.44 22.54
N HIS A 247 -0.49 15.72 21.42
CA HIS A 247 0.74 15.47 20.68
C HIS A 247 0.84 16.27 19.37
N TRP A 248 -0.16 17.10 19.04
CA TRP A 248 -0.15 17.92 17.83
C TRP A 248 0.96 18.97 17.83
N GLY A 249 1.44 19.32 16.64
CA GLY A 249 2.44 20.37 16.45
C GLY A 249 3.88 19.99 16.84
N LYS A 250 4.10 18.79 17.40
CA LYS A 250 5.42 18.31 17.86
C LYS A 250 6.23 17.54 16.80
N GLY A 251 5.67 17.40 15.59
CA GLY A 251 6.32 16.73 14.46
C GLY A 251 6.17 15.20 14.40
N TYR A 252 5.58 14.56 15.41
CA TYR A 252 5.46 13.11 15.47
C TYR A 252 4.77 12.47 14.27
N MET A 253 3.64 13.03 13.80
CA MET A 253 2.97 12.45 12.63
C MET A 253 3.77 12.64 11.34
N THR A 254 4.53 13.73 11.20
CA THR A 254 5.43 13.91 10.05
C THR A 254 6.50 12.81 10.04
N GLU A 255 7.09 12.52 11.19
CA GLU A 255 8.09 11.45 11.36
C GLU A 255 7.48 10.05 11.12
N ALA A 256 6.30 9.76 11.68
CA ALA A 256 5.62 8.49 11.51
C ALA A 256 5.26 8.22 10.03
N VAL A 257 4.75 9.25 9.33
CA VAL A 257 4.47 9.17 7.89
C VAL A 257 5.76 8.87 7.12
N GLN A 258 6.87 9.55 7.40
CA GLN A 258 8.14 9.28 6.72
C GLN A 258 8.59 7.82 6.88
N GLY A 259 8.44 7.24 8.09
CA GLY A 259 8.74 5.83 8.33
C GLY A 259 7.88 4.88 7.49
N VAL A 260 6.57 5.14 7.40
CA VAL A 260 5.63 4.34 6.59
C VAL A 260 5.86 4.53 5.08
N LEU A 261 6.22 5.73 4.63
CA LEU A 261 6.58 5.98 3.23
C LEU A 261 7.81 5.18 2.82
N ASN A 262 8.84 5.13 3.67
CA ASN A 262 10.03 4.32 3.41
C ASN A 262 9.64 2.84 3.24
N TYR A 263 8.86 2.30 4.17
CA TYR A 263 8.34 0.93 4.07
C TYR A 263 7.53 0.70 2.77
N GLY A 264 6.63 1.64 2.43
CA GLY A 264 5.78 1.53 1.24
C GLY A 264 6.58 1.53 -0.08
N PHE A 265 7.61 2.35 -0.21
CA PHE A 265 8.41 2.40 -1.44
C PHE A 265 9.48 1.31 -1.51
N GLU A 266 10.08 0.91 -0.38
CA GLU A 266 11.24 0.00 -0.36
C GLU A 266 10.81 -1.47 -0.28
N GLU A 267 9.97 -1.78 0.70
CA GLU A 267 9.53 -3.16 0.97
C GLU A 267 8.34 -3.53 0.08
N LEU A 268 7.33 -2.66 0.00
CA LEU A 268 6.14 -2.92 -0.81
C LEU A 268 6.31 -2.55 -2.29
N ARG A 269 7.41 -1.87 -2.66
CA ARG A 269 7.72 -1.46 -4.04
C ARG A 269 6.57 -0.69 -4.71
N LEU A 270 5.86 0.13 -3.94
CA LEU A 270 4.73 0.90 -4.46
C LEU A 270 5.21 1.94 -5.47
N SER A 271 4.43 2.15 -6.54
CA SER A 271 4.72 3.19 -7.53
C SER A 271 4.19 4.55 -7.11
N LEU A 272 3.14 4.56 -6.28
CA LEU A 272 2.46 5.77 -5.83
C LEU A 272 1.87 5.54 -4.43
N ILE A 273 1.97 6.55 -3.57
CA ILE A 273 1.23 6.61 -2.31
C ILE A 273 0.30 7.81 -2.34
N THR A 274 -0.97 7.60 -2.03
CA THR A 274 -2.00 8.66 -2.01
C THR A 274 -2.38 9.02 -0.59
N ALA A 275 -3.03 10.17 -0.42
CA ALA A 275 -3.65 10.55 0.84
C ALA A 275 -4.82 11.49 0.57
N THR A 276 -5.85 11.43 1.41
CA THR A 276 -6.93 12.42 1.39
C THR A 276 -7.10 13.08 2.75
N CYS A 277 -7.57 14.32 2.75
CA CYS A 277 -7.95 15.01 3.97
C CYS A 277 -9.07 16.02 3.70
N TYR A 278 -9.80 16.41 4.75
CA TYR A 278 -10.79 17.47 4.62
C TYR A 278 -10.14 18.84 4.33
N PRO A 279 -10.79 19.71 3.54
CA PRO A 279 -10.29 21.06 3.23
C PRO A 279 -9.99 21.92 4.45
N HIS A 280 -10.72 21.72 5.55
CA HIS A 280 -10.53 22.46 6.81
C HIS A 280 -9.40 21.88 7.68
N ASN A 281 -8.97 20.64 7.46
CA ASN A 281 -7.89 20.00 8.22
C ASN A 281 -6.50 20.47 7.74
N LYS A 282 -6.17 21.73 8.06
CA LYS A 282 -4.89 22.35 7.67
C LYS A 282 -3.67 21.66 8.30
N ARG A 283 -3.84 20.94 9.40
CA ARG A 283 -2.74 20.20 10.05
C ARG A 283 -2.34 18.99 9.21
N SER A 284 -3.30 18.18 8.77
CA SER A 284 -3.05 17.07 7.84
C SER A 284 -2.42 17.56 6.53
N GLN A 285 -2.94 18.64 5.93
CA GLN A 285 -2.34 19.24 4.73
C GLN A 285 -0.87 19.63 4.93
N LYS A 286 -0.51 20.17 6.10
CA LYS A 286 0.89 20.49 6.43
C LYS A 286 1.76 19.25 6.58
N VAL A 287 1.25 18.17 7.17
CA VAL A 287 1.96 16.88 7.29
C VAL A 287 2.23 16.31 5.90
N LEU A 288 1.23 16.29 5.02
CA LEU A 288 1.37 15.81 3.65
C LEU A 288 2.40 16.63 2.87
N LYS A 289 2.28 17.96 2.87
CA LYS A 289 3.24 18.85 2.19
C LYS A 289 4.67 18.72 2.72
N LYS A 290 4.85 18.56 4.04
CA LYS A 290 6.18 18.34 4.64
C LYS A 290 6.82 17.02 4.20
N ASN A 291 6.02 15.99 3.93
CA ASN A 291 6.47 14.70 3.38
C ASN A 291 6.52 14.68 1.84
N GLY A 292 6.42 15.84 1.18
CA GLY A 292 6.57 15.96 -0.27
C GLY A 292 5.35 15.58 -1.09
N PHE A 293 4.19 15.33 -0.48
CA PHE A 293 2.96 15.04 -1.22
C PHE A 293 2.52 16.24 -2.07
N ILE A 294 2.11 15.93 -3.29
CA ILE A 294 1.66 16.87 -4.31
C ILE A 294 0.13 16.89 -4.30
N TYR A 295 -0.46 18.09 -4.39
CA TYR A 295 -1.90 18.24 -4.49
C TYR A 295 -2.39 17.75 -5.86
N GLU A 296 -3.30 16.78 -5.86
CA GLU A 296 -3.88 16.19 -7.06
C GLU A 296 -5.12 16.96 -7.52
N GLY A 297 -5.98 17.33 -6.57
CA GLY A 297 -7.28 17.89 -6.86
C GLY A 297 -8.21 17.83 -5.66
N THR A 298 -9.46 18.23 -5.87
CA THR A 298 -10.53 18.13 -4.88
C THR A 298 -11.65 17.27 -5.43
N LEU A 299 -12.07 16.27 -4.67
CA LEU A 299 -13.31 15.55 -4.92
C LEU A 299 -14.43 16.28 -4.18
N HIS A 300 -15.32 16.89 -4.95
CA HIS A 300 -16.44 17.62 -4.39
C HIS A 300 -17.52 16.67 -3.87
N GLN A 301 -18.10 16.99 -2.71
CA GLN A 301 -19.14 16.18 -2.07
C GLN A 301 -18.74 14.70 -1.89
N ALA A 302 -17.46 14.47 -1.56
CA ALA A 302 -16.87 13.13 -1.53
C ALA A 302 -17.37 12.25 -0.39
N GLU A 303 -17.88 12.83 0.70
CA GLU A 303 -18.29 12.07 1.88
C GLU A 303 -19.50 12.70 2.57
N LEU A 304 -20.49 11.86 2.89
CA LEU A 304 -21.54 12.16 3.86
C LEU A 304 -21.07 11.65 5.23
N THR A 305 -20.75 12.58 6.12
CA THR A 305 -20.28 12.26 7.48
C THR A 305 -21.43 11.83 8.39
N TYR A 306 -21.09 11.18 9.50
CA TYR A 306 -22.06 10.64 10.47
C TYR A 306 -23.01 11.70 11.08
N ASN A 307 -22.68 12.98 11.00
CA ASN A 307 -23.48 14.09 11.50
C ASN A 307 -24.30 14.79 10.39
N GLY A 308 -24.37 14.19 9.20
CA GLY A 308 -25.19 14.67 8.08
C GLY A 308 -24.53 15.76 7.23
N ASN A 309 -23.28 16.16 7.53
CA ASN A 309 -22.56 17.11 6.70
C ASN A 309 -21.94 16.41 5.49
N ILE A 310 -22.00 17.08 4.35
CA ILE A 310 -21.33 16.65 3.12
C ILE A 310 -20.02 17.44 3.01
N TYR A 311 -18.90 16.75 2.88
CA TYR A 311 -17.58 17.36 2.73
C TYR A 311 -16.88 16.96 1.44
N ASP A 312 -16.10 17.90 0.94
CA ASP A 312 -15.10 17.65 -0.09
C ASP A 312 -13.89 16.91 0.50
N HIS A 313 -13.15 16.19 -0.35
CA HIS A 313 -11.84 15.63 -0.02
C HIS A 313 -10.77 16.29 -0.86
N GLN A 314 -9.73 16.83 -0.21
CA GLN A 314 -8.50 17.22 -0.91
C GLN A 314 -7.62 15.99 -1.10
N CYS A 315 -7.30 15.70 -2.36
CA CYS A 315 -6.50 14.55 -2.77
C CYS A 315 -5.05 14.94 -2.97
N TYR A 316 -4.17 14.08 -2.51
CA TYR A 316 -2.73 14.21 -2.62
C TYR A 316 -2.10 12.91 -3.08
N TYR A 317 -0.98 13.00 -3.78
CA TYR A 317 -0.19 11.84 -4.17
C TYR A 317 1.31 12.08 -4.00
N LEU A 318 2.05 10.99 -3.94
CA LEU A 318 3.49 11.00 -3.82
C LEU A 318 4.06 9.86 -4.68
N PRO A 319 4.74 10.18 -5.79
CA PRO A 319 5.34 9.16 -6.63
C PRO A 319 6.59 8.55 -6.00
N GLY A 320 6.83 7.27 -6.32
CA GLY A 320 8.05 6.56 -5.98
C GLY A 320 9.26 7.08 -6.76
N ILE A 321 10.45 6.78 -6.24
CA ILE A 321 11.72 6.93 -6.95
C ILE A 321 12.11 5.53 -7.44
N SER A 322 12.44 5.40 -8.72
CA SER A 322 12.84 4.13 -9.32
C SER A 322 14.12 4.27 -10.14
N GLN A 323 14.83 3.17 -10.35
CA GLN A 323 15.89 3.14 -11.35
C GLN A 323 15.27 3.00 -12.75
N PRO A 324 15.72 3.79 -13.75
CA PRO A 324 15.28 3.65 -15.13
C PRO A 324 15.95 2.45 -15.82
N THR A 325 15.43 2.08 -16.98
CA THR A 325 16.09 1.13 -17.89
C THR A 325 16.72 1.87 -19.09
N PRO A 326 17.59 1.23 -19.90
CA PRO A 326 18.15 1.87 -21.10
C PRO A 326 17.11 2.39 -22.10
N GLU A 327 15.90 1.81 -22.11
CA GLU A 327 14.76 2.27 -22.92
C GLU A 327 14.24 3.66 -22.49
N ASP A 328 14.47 4.04 -21.22
CA ASP A 328 14.07 5.34 -20.69
C ASP A 328 15.04 6.47 -21.08
N TYR A 329 16.22 6.15 -21.65
CA TYR A 329 17.28 7.14 -21.86
C TYR A 329 16.88 8.28 -22.78
N ASP A 330 16.02 8.02 -23.78
CA ASP A 330 15.52 9.09 -24.66
C ASP A 330 14.56 10.03 -23.92
N GLU A 331 13.77 9.51 -22.98
CA GLU A 331 12.89 10.32 -22.15
C GLU A 331 13.69 11.12 -21.10
N ILE A 332 14.71 10.51 -20.48
CA ILE A 332 15.64 11.21 -19.59
C ILE A 332 16.38 12.32 -20.33
N LEU A 333 16.87 12.04 -21.55
CA LEU A 333 17.55 13.02 -22.38
C LEU A 333 16.63 14.19 -22.75
N HIS A 334 15.35 13.91 -22.98
CA HIS A 334 14.36 14.96 -23.21
C HIS A 334 14.18 15.86 -21.98
N VAL A 335 14.10 15.28 -20.78
CA VAL A 335 14.04 16.05 -19.52
C VAL A 335 15.29 16.90 -19.34
N TRP A 336 16.47 16.34 -19.58
CA TRP A 336 17.74 17.08 -19.55
C TRP A 336 17.70 18.26 -20.51
N GLU A 337 17.37 18.02 -21.78
CA GLU A 337 17.37 19.05 -22.83
C GLU A 337 16.40 20.20 -22.50
N MET A 338 15.16 19.87 -22.11
CA MET A 338 14.15 20.88 -21.75
C MET A 338 14.58 21.68 -20.52
N SER A 339 15.19 21.02 -19.53
CA SER A 339 15.67 21.69 -18.31
C SER A 339 16.85 22.61 -18.60
N VAL A 340 17.82 22.16 -19.40
CA VAL A 340 19.01 22.94 -19.79
C VAL A 340 18.59 24.19 -20.54
N ARG A 341 17.73 24.06 -21.55
CA ARG A 341 17.20 25.21 -22.33
C ARG A 341 16.47 26.25 -21.48
N HIS A 342 15.94 25.85 -20.32
CA HIS A 342 15.18 26.72 -19.43
C HIS A 342 16.03 27.38 -18.33
N THR A 343 17.20 26.82 -18.03
CA THR A 343 17.99 27.19 -16.83
C THR A 343 19.45 27.56 -17.14
N HIS A 344 19.96 27.19 -18.31
CA HIS A 344 21.34 27.43 -18.73
C HIS A 344 21.36 28.42 -19.89
N ASP A 345 20.86 29.63 -19.67
CA ASP A 345 20.78 30.70 -20.69
C ASP A 345 22.17 31.09 -21.26
N PHE A 346 23.25 30.68 -20.59
CA PHE A 346 24.63 30.85 -21.02
C PHE A 346 25.13 29.80 -22.03
N LEU A 347 24.36 28.73 -22.27
CA LEU A 347 24.65 27.71 -23.29
C LEU A 347 23.90 28.05 -24.59
N THR A 348 24.61 28.07 -25.72
CA THR A 348 24.00 28.24 -27.04
C THR A 348 23.37 26.94 -27.53
N GLU A 349 22.55 27.03 -28.58
CA GLU A 349 21.97 25.85 -29.23
C GLU A 349 23.04 24.85 -29.68
N GLU A 350 24.13 25.36 -30.24
CA GLU A 350 25.24 24.53 -30.70
C GLU A 350 25.90 23.77 -29.55
N HIS A 351 26.03 24.39 -28.37
CA HIS A 351 26.51 23.70 -27.17
C HIS A 351 25.55 22.58 -26.75
N ILE A 352 24.24 22.83 -26.74
CA ILE A 352 23.25 21.82 -26.35
C ILE A 352 23.30 20.63 -27.32
N GLN A 353 23.32 20.89 -28.63
CA GLN A 353 23.41 19.83 -29.64
C GLN A 353 24.75 19.07 -29.57
N PHE A 354 25.83 19.72 -29.13
CA PHE A 354 27.12 19.07 -28.88
C PHE A 354 27.07 18.12 -27.68
N TYR A 355 26.51 18.53 -26.54
CA TYR A 355 26.45 17.71 -25.32
C TYR A 355 25.39 16.61 -25.39
N LYS A 356 24.27 16.82 -26.09
CA LYS A 356 23.15 15.87 -26.19
C LYS A 356 23.57 14.42 -26.51
N PRO A 357 24.36 14.14 -27.57
CA PRO A 357 24.82 12.78 -27.84
C PRO A 357 25.77 12.24 -26.76
N LEU A 358 26.56 13.09 -26.10
CA LEU A 358 27.47 12.69 -25.03
C LEU A 358 26.71 12.30 -23.76
N VAL A 359 25.72 13.10 -23.37
CA VAL A 359 24.81 12.80 -22.26
C VAL A 359 24.18 11.45 -22.48
N ARG A 360 23.57 11.22 -23.65
CA ARG A 360 22.90 9.97 -23.95
C ARG A 360 23.84 8.75 -23.96
N LYS A 361 25.00 8.85 -24.62
CA LYS A 361 25.86 7.69 -24.92
C LYS A 361 26.94 7.43 -23.89
N HIS A 362 27.35 8.44 -23.13
CA HIS A 362 28.48 8.35 -22.22
C HIS A 362 28.12 8.70 -20.79
N TYR A 363 27.37 9.78 -20.54
CA TYR A 363 27.13 10.21 -19.16
C TYR A 363 26.00 9.46 -18.46
N LEU A 364 24.82 9.30 -19.10
CA LEU A 364 23.73 8.53 -18.51
C LEU A 364 24.13 7.07 -18.17
N PRO A 365 24.86 6.33 -19.03
CA PRO A 365 25.33 4.99 -18.67
C PRO A 365 26.42 4.95 -17.59
N ALA A 366 27.10 6.06 -17.30
CA ALA A 366 28.24 6.11 -16.38
C ALA A 366 27.85 6.41 -14.93
N VAL A 367 26.58 6.72 -14.66
CA VAL A 367 26.07 7.09 -13.33
C VAL A 367 24.97 6.15 -12.88
N GLU A 368 24.78 6.00 -11.57
CA GLU A 368 23.60 5.34 -11.01
C GLU A 368 22.39 6.29 -11.13
N LEU A 369 21.46 5.96 -12.02
CA LEU A 369 20.31 6.81 -12.33
C LEU A 369 19.09 6.51 -11.45
N PHE A 370 18.38 7.58 -11.08
CA PHE A 370 17.11 7.55 -10.38
C PHE A 370 16.13 8.49 -11.06
N VAL A 371 14.87 8.08 -11.19
CA VAL A 371 13.81 8.86 -11.83
C VAL A 371 12.59 8.98 -10.92
N ILE A 372 11.86 10.09 -11.08
CA ILE A 372 10.51 10.26 -10.57
C ILE A 372 9.58 10.41 -11.77
N ARG A 373 8.53 9.60 -11.82
CA ARG A 373 7.47 9.70 -12.83
C ARG A 373 6.29 10.51 -12.28
N ASN A 374 5.71 11.40 -13.09
CA ASN A 374 4.48 12.11 -12.74
C ASN A 374 3.26 11.17 -12.83
N ALA A 375 2.08 11.71 -12.53
CA ALA A 375 0.80 10.97 -12.57
C ALA A 375 0.47 10.37 -13.95
N ASN A 376 1.07 10.88 -15.04
CA ASN A 376 0.89 10.36 -16.41
C ASN A 376 1.94 9.30 -16.79
N GLY A 377 2.79 8.88 -15.84
CA GLY A 377 3.86 7.92 -16.08
C GLY A 377 5.09 8.49 -16.79
N LYS A 378 5.13 9.79 -17.06
CA LYS A 378 6.27 10.47 -17.71
C LYS A 378 7.34 10.85 -16.71
N ILE A 379 8.61 10.77 -17.10
CA ILE A 379 9.73 11.17 -16.24
C ILE A 379 9.65 12.68 -16.02
N ALA A 380 9.41 13.07 -14.77
CA ALA A 380 9.30 14.46 -14.34
C ALA A 380 10.63 15.02 -13.86
N ALA A 381 11.46 14.16 -13.27
CA ALA A 381 12.78 14.49 -12.77
C ALA A 381 13.68 13.26 -12.79
N PHE A 382 14.99 13.50 -12.89
CA PHE A 382 15.98 12.44 -12.71
C PHE A 382 17.21 12.96 -11.95
N MET A 383 17.92 12.00 -11.38
CA MET A 383 19.18 12.20 -10.68
C MET A 383 20.19 11.14 -11.13
N GLY A 384 21.45 11.53 -11.28
CA GLY A 384 22.57 10.63 -11.54
C GLY A 384 23.60 10.76 -10.43
N LEU A 385 24.04 9.63 -9.88
CA LEU A 385 25.05 9.55 -8.83
C LEU A 385 26.32 8.87 -9.36
N SER A 386 27.49 9.43 -9.05
CA SER A 386 28.79 8.81 -9.34
C SER A 386 29.73 9.00 -8.17
N ASP A 387 30.42 7.94 -7.76
CA ASP A 387 31.36 7.95 -6.63
C ASP A 387 30.75 8.57 -5.35
N GLU A 388 31.11 9.81 -5.01
CA GLU A 388 30.59 10.57 -3.86
C GLU A 388 29.76 11.80 -4.27
N LEU A 389 29.43 11.95 -5.56
CA LEU A 389 28.84 13.16 -6.13
C LEU A 389 27.45 12.91 -6.71
N ILE A 390 26.56 13.89 -6.50
CA ILE A 390 25.34 14.06 -7.28
C ILE A 390 25.72 14.78 -8.58
N GLU A 391 26.07 14.00 -9.61
CA GLU A 391 26.52 14.49 -10.93
C GLU A 391 25.43 15.16 -11.75
N MET A 392 24.19 14.69 -11.59
CA MET A 392 23.07 15.17 -12.37
C MET A 392 21.84 15.31 -11.51
N LEU A 393 21.17 16.45 -11.60
CA LEU A 393 19.85 16.64 -11.05
C LEU A 393 19.05 17.58 -11.96
N PHE A 394 18.03 17.04 -12.61
CA PHE A 394 17.19 17.81 -13.52
C PHE A 394 15.71 17.55 -13.25
N VAL A 395 14.93 18.62 -13.33
CA VAL A 395 13.47 18.60 -13.21
C VAL A 395 12.90 19.29 -14.43
N HIS A 396 12.03 18.59 -15.16
CA HIS A 396 11.36 19.11 -16.34
C HIS A 396 10.70 20.46 -16.02
N PRO A 397 10.80 21.49 -16.88
CA PRO A 397 10.29 22.84 -16.58
C PRO A 397 8.84 22.89 -16.07
N ASP A 398 7.94 22.15 -16.72
CA ASP A 398 6.51 22.07 -16.33
C ASP A 398 6.24 21.32 -15.00
N GLU A 399 7.28 20.71 -14.44
CA GLU A 399 7.26 19.93 -13.21
C GLU A 399 8.05 20.60 -12.08
N GLN A 400 8.69 21.75 -12.35
CA GLN A 400 9.40 22.53 -11.33
C GLN A 400 8.44 23.12 -10.29
N GLY A 401 8.94 23.36 -9.07
CA GLY A 401 8.13 23.84 -7.95
C GLY A 401 7.23 22.80 -7.28
N LYS A 402 7.15 21.56 -7.81
CA LYS A 402 6.40 20.45 -7.21
C LYS A 402 7.18 19.65 -6.16
N GLY A 403 8.45 20.00 -5.93
CA GLY A 403 9.29 19.39 -4.89
C GLY A 403 10.10 18.15 -5.33
N TYR A 404 10.06 17.74 -6.61
CA TYR A 404 10.79 16.58 -7.09
C TYR A 404 12.31 16.67 -6.90
N GLY A 405 12.93 17.81 -7.20
CA GLY A 405 14.36 18.00 -6.99
C GLY A 405 14.76 17.84 -5.52
N LYS A 406 14.01 18.46 -4.60
CA LYS A 406 14.22 18.31 -3.15
C LYS A 406 14.12 16.84 -2.72
N ARG A 407 13.12 16.12 -3.23
CA ARG A 407 12.88 14.70 -2.91
C ARG A 407 14.02 13.79 -3.40
N LEU A 408 14.58 14.06 -4.57
CA LEU A 408 15.75 13.34 -5.08
C LEU A 408 16.99 13.61 -4.21
N ILE A 409 17.19 14.85 -3.75
CA ILE A 409 18.29 15.18 -2.82
C ILE A 409 18.11 14.52 -1.45
N GLU A 410 16.91 14.53 -0.88
CA GLU A 410 16.63 13.82 0.37
C GLU A 410 16.88 12.31 0.22
N TYR A 411 16.52 11.72 -0.93
CA TYR A 411 16.84 10.33 -1.23
C TYR A 411 18.35 10.09 -1.35
N ALA A 412 19.08 10.96 -2.06
CA ALA A 412 20.53 10.87 -2.18
C ALA A 412 21.22 10.89 -0.82
N ARG A 413 20.82 11.83 0.06
CA ARG A 413 21.35 11.95 1.41
C ARG A 413 20.99 10.75 2.29
N ASP A 414 19.69 10.44 2.41
CA ASP A 414 19.20 9.51 3.43
C ASP A 414 19.41 8.04 3.03
N LYS A 415 19.45 7.74 1.74
CA LYS A 415 19.52 6.36 1.21
C LYS A 415 20.84 6.05 0.52
N LYS A 416 21.48 7.05 -0.09
CA LYS A 416 22.75 6.87 -0.80
C LYS A 416 23.94 7.47 -0.07
N GLN A 417 23.71 8.19 1.04
CA GLN A 417 24.75 8.85 1.83
C GLN A 417 25.59 9.80 0.97
N MET A 418 24.96 10.44 -0.02
CA MET A 418 25.59 11.43 -0.89
C MET A 418 25.35 12.83 -0.33
N ASP A 419 26.41 13.59 -0.17
CA ASP A 419 26.39 14.92 0.45
C ASP A 419 27.08 16.00 -0.39
N LYS A 420 27.64 15.66 -1.56
CA LYS A 420 28.32 16.58 -2.48
C LYS A 420 27.59 16.74 -3.81
N VAL A 421 27.64 17.94 -4.36
CA VAL A 421 27.05 18.28 -5.67
C VAL A 421 27.85 19.38 -6.35
N ASP A 422 27.97 19.29 -7.66
CA ASP A 422 28.56 20.32 -8.49
C ASP A 422 27.47 21.08 -9.26
N VAL A 423 27.65 22.39 -9.39
CA VAL A 423 26.72 23.25 -10.12
C VAL A 423 27.47 24.31 -10.91
N ASN A 424 27.03 24.60 -12.14
CA ASN A 424 27.56 25.74 -12.88
C ASN A 424 27.29 27.03 -12.11
N GLU A 425 28.32 27.86 -11.91
CA GLU A 425 28.23 29.13 -11.19
C GLU A 425 27.16 30.06 -11.79
N GLN A 426 27.02 30.04 -13.12
CA GLN A 426 26.03 30.84 -13.84
C GLN A 426 24.58 30.38 -13.64
N ASN A 427 24.36 29.16 -13.14
CA ASN A 427 23.01 28.65 -12.84
C ASN A 427 22.58 29.07 -11.43
N GLU A 428 22.31 30.37 -11.27
CA GLU A 428 21.93 30.97 -9.98
C GLU A 428 20.72 30.30 -9.35
N LYS A 429 19.74 29.86 -10.16
CA LYS A 429 18.55 29.15 -9.68
C LYS A 429 18.91 27.83 -9.01
N ALA A 430 19.76 27.02 -9.63
CA ALA A 430 20.20 25.75 -9.06
C ALA A 430 21.08 25.97 -7.83
N LEU A 431 21.99 26.96 -7.86
CA LEU A 431 22.80 27.32 -6.71
C LEU A 431 21.92 27.70 -5.50
N GLN A 432 20.95 28.59 -5.67
CA GLN A 432 20.05 28.98 -4.58
C GLN A 432 19.20 27.81 -4.07
N PHE A 433 18.81 26.89 -4.96
CA PHE A 433 18.12 25.67 -4.58
C PHE A 433 18.97 24.82 -3.60
N TYR A 434 20.24 24.58 -3.91
CA TYR A 434 21.13 23.80 -3.04
C TYR A 434 21.43 24.53 -1.72
N LEU A 435 21.69 25.84 -1.77
CA LEU A 435 21.91 26.65 -0.56
C LEU A 435 20.68 26.61 0.37
N HIS A 436 19.47 26.66 -0.17
CA HIS A 436 18.24 26.53 0.62
C HIS A 436 18.06 25.15 1.26
N LEU A 437 18.67 24.11 0.68
CA LEU A 437 18.72 22.76 1.26
C LEU A 437 19.86 22.60 2.27
N GLY A 438 20.66 23.63 2.50
CA GLY A 438 21.72 23.66 3.51
C GLY A 438 23.12 23.33 2.99
N PHE A 439 23.29 23.14 1.69
CA PHE A 439 24.62 22.96 1.10
C PHE A 439 25.46 24.23 1.24
N GLN A 440 26.78 24.07 1.34
CA GLN A 440 27.74 25.16 1.41
C GLN A 440 28.76 25.04 0.28
N VAL A 441 29.18 26.17 -0.29
CA VAL A 441 30.23 26.20 -1.30
C VAL A 441 31.57 25.91 -0.63
N ILE A 442 32.26 24.88 -1.08
CA ILE A 442 33.56 24.43 -0.55
C ILE A 442 34.71 24.63 -1.54
N GLY A 443 34.40 24.87 -2.82
CA GLY A 443 35.40 25.05 -3.87
C GLY A 443 34.81 25.65 -5.15
N ARG A 444 35.70 26.04 -6.06
CA ARG A 444 35.36 26.58 -7.38
C ARG A 444 36.45 26.27 -8.40
N ASP A 445 36.06 25.74 -9.54
CA ASP A 445 36.90 25.58 -10.73
C ASP A 445 36.57 26.65 -11.78
N GLU A 446 37.60 27.15 -12.49
CA GLU A 446 37.43 28.18 -13.53
C GLU A 446 36.79 27.65 -14.82
N THR A 447 36.90 26.35 -15.07
CA THR A 447 36.45 25.69 -16.31
C THR A 447 35.70 24.39 -16.02
N ASP A 448 34.90 23.92 -16.98
CA ASP A 448 34.30 22.59 -16.92
C ASP A 448 35.35 21.48 -17.14
N SER A 449 34.91 20.22 -17.04
CA SER A 449 35.77 19.04 -17.27
C SER A 449 36.35 18.94 -18.69
N MET A 450 35.88 19.76 -19.64
CA MET A 450 36.40 19.87 -21.00
C MET A 450 37.27 21.14 -21.21
N GLY A 451 37.53 21.92 -20.17
CA GLY A 451 38.31 23.15 -20.23
C GLY A 451 37.56 24.35 -20.84
N LYS A 452 36.23 24.28 -20.98
CA LYS A 452 35.42 25.42 -21.43
C LYS A 452 35.18 26.41 -20.28
N PRO A 453 34.99 27.71 -20.56
CA PRO A 453 34.83 28.75 -19.54
C PRO A 453 33.43 28.74 -18.89
N PHE A 454 33.07 27.60 -18.31
CA PHE A 454 31.85 27.39 -17.54
C PHE A 454 32.26 27.01 -16.10
N PRO A 455 32.51 27.99 -15.22
CA PRO A 455 32.95 27.72 -13.86
C PRO A 455 31.99 26.79 -13.10
N ILE A 456 32.57 25.90 -12.31
CA ILE A 456 31.85 24.94 -11.48
C ILE A 456 32.06 25.30 -10.01
N LEU A 457 30.96 25.36 -9.26
CA LEU A 457 31.00 25.46 -7.80
C LEU A 457 30.82 24.06 -7.22
N HIS A 458 31.69 23.70 -6.28
CA HIS A 458 31.59 22.47 -5.51
C HIS A 458 30.87 22.76 -4.21
N LEU A 459 29.78 22.04 -3.96
CA LEU A 459 28.95 22.22 -2.78
C LEU A 459 28.89 20.94 -1.95
N GLN A 460 28.87 21.10 -0.63
CA GLN A 460 28.73 19.97 0.31
C GLN A 460 27.76 20.31 1.45
N LEU A 461 26.97 19.33 1.89
CA LEU A 461 26.23 19.43 3.15
C LEU A 461 27.20 19.30 4.34
N PRO A 462 27.03 20.10 5.41
CA PRO A 462 27.82 19.92 6.62
C PRO A 462 27.66 18.50 7.18
N GLU A 463 28.76 17.90 7.64
CA GLU A 463 28.68 16.67 8.43
C GLU A 463 27.74 16.90 9.61
N ALA A 464 26.78 16.00 9.81
CA ALA A 464 25.91 16.07 10.98
C ALA A 464 26.78 15.84 12.23
N ASP A 465 26.81 16.81 13.16
CA ASP A 465 27.51 16.67 14.44
C ASP A 465 27.17 15.31 15.06
N SER A 466 28.17 14.44 15.15
CA SER A 466 28.09 13.07 15.67
C SER A 466 27.82 12.99 17.18
N ALA A 467 27.36 14.07 17.80
CA ALA A 467 27.24 14.23 19.25
C ALA A 467 25.96 13.64 19.88
N ASN A 468 25.11 12.92 19.14
CA ASN A 468 23.87 12.33 19.68
C ASN A 468 23.55 10.91 19.15
N ARG A 469 24.56 10.15 18.73
CA ARG A 469 24.42 8.71 18.44
C ARG A 469 25.27 7.89 19.39
N ASP A 470 24.89 7.88 20.66
CA ASP A 470 25.31 6.88 21.66
C ASP A 470 24.10 6.38 22.45
#